data_AF-A0A1B8HDG9-F1
#
_entry.id   AF-A0A1B8HDG9-F1
#
_cell.length_a   1.000
_cell.length_b   1.000
_cell.length_c   1.000
_cell.angle_alpha   90.00
_cell.angle_beta   90.00
_cell.angle_gamma   90.00
#
_symmetry.space_group_name_H-M   'P 1'
#
loop_
_entity.id
_entity.type
_entity.pdbx_description
1 polymer ?
#
loop_
_entity_poly.entity_id
_entity_poly.type
_entity_poly.pdbx_seq_one_letter_code
_entity_poly.pdbx_strand_id
1 'polypeptide(L)'
;MSGHPHADLMAKAAEIAKTDKEWYRHFEFKTCVMSSWSQLVWASCFDPNVQYRLKPRFIDINGHQVPEPVRVQLGYGTWFYVPSTDCVEMMAKIKWTGDEYCEHYLRSGIIHTNSAAAICHTIALLSFTQK
;
A
#
# COMPACT_ATOMS: atom_id res chain seq x y z
N MET A 1 21.84 -18.15 5.80
CA MET A 1 20.48 -18.63 6.12
C MET A 1 19.52 -17.49 5.82
N SER A 2 18.57 -17.68 4.90
CA SER A 2 17.47 -16.72 4.77
C SER A 2 16.53 -16.91 5.96
N GLY A 3 16.16 -15.83 6.64
CA GLY A 3 15.17 -15.87 7.71
C GLY A 3 13.78 -16.28 7.20
N HIS A 4 12.79 -16.27 8.10
CA HIS A 4 11.40 -16.55 7.72
C HIS A 4 10.97 -15.60 6.58
N PRO A 5 10.28 -16.09 5.52
CA PRO A 5 9.91 -15.26 4.36
C PRO A 5 8.98 -14.08 4.69
N HIS A 6 8.41 -14.08 5.90
CA HIS A 6 7.48 -13.06 6.38
C HIS A 6 7.99 -12.32 7.61
N ALA A 7 9.32 -12.28 7.83
CA ALA A 7 9.92 -11.65 8.99
C ALA A 7 9.44 -10.20 9.21
N ASP A 8 9.31 -9.39 8.15
CA ASP A 8 8.82 -8.01 8.26
C ASP A 8 7.35 -7.93 8.68
N LEU A 9 6.51 -8.84 8.19
CA LEU A 9 5.10 -8.92 8.58
C LEU A 9 4.95 -9.40 10.02
N MET A 10 5.78 -10.34 10.47
CA MET A 10 5.84 -10.79 11.86
C MET A 10 6.25 -9.65 12.79
N ALA A 11 7.27 -8.87 12.42
CA ALA A 11 7.66 -7.69 13.18
C ALA A 11 6.52 -6.66 13.26
N LYS A 12 5.82 -6.41 12.13
CA LYS A 12 4.67 -5.50 12.11
C LYS A 12 3.50 -6.01 12.94
N ALA A 13 3.21 -7.31 12.89
CA ALA A 13 2.20 -7.95 13.71
C ALA A 13 2.50 -7.78 15.20
N ALA A 14 3.75 -7.99 15.61
CA ALA A 14 4.20 -7.77 16.98
C ALA A 14 4.01 -6.32 17.43
N GLU A 15 4.33 -5.33 16.57
CA GLU A 15 4.08 -3.92 16.87
C GLU A 15 2.59 -3.59 17.03
N ILE A 16 1.72 -4.07 16.13
CA ILE A 16 0.26 -3.86 16.22
C ILE A 16 -0.30 -4.53 17.48
N ALA A 17 0.17 -5.74 17.80
CA ALA A 17 -0.28 -6.53 18.95
C ALA A 17 0.00 -5.85 20.30
N LYS A 18 0.93 -4.88 20.37
CA LYS A 18 1.15 -4.07 21.58
C LYS A 18 -0.08 -3.23 21.95
N THR A 19 -0.87 -2.81 20.96
CA THR A 19 -2.02 -1.90 21.14
C THR A 19 -3.36 -2.53 20.75
N ASP A 20 -3.38 -3.53 19.89
CA ASP A 20 -4.59 -4.17 19.37
C ASP A 20 -4.52 -5.69 19.56
N LYS A 21 -5.38 -6.21 20.45
CA LYS A 21 -5.47 -7.65 20.73
C LYS A 21 -5.96 -8.45 19.52
N GLU A 22 -6.63 -7.80 18.59
CA GLU A 22 -7.13 -8.40 17.35
C GLU A 22 -6.25 -8.01 16.16
N TRP A 23 -4.94 -7.85 16.38
CA TRP A 23 -3.93 -7.50 15.37
C TRP A 23 -4.05 -8.29 14.06
N TYR A 24 -4.49 -9.54 14.13
CA TYR A 24 -4.66 -10.41 12.97
C TYR A 24 -5.66 -9.85 11.94
N ARG A 25 -6.65 -9.05 12.36
CA ARG A 25 -7.65 -8.42 11.47
C ARG A 25 -7.03 -7.40 10.49
N HIS A 26 -5.82 -6.93 10.78
CA HIS A 26 -5.06 -6.04 9.90
C HIS A 26 -4.35 -6.80 8.78
N PHE A 27 -4.45 -8.12 8.73
CA PHE A 27 -3.79 -8.96 7.74
C PHE A 27 -4.79 -9.75 6.89
N GLU A 28 -4.38 -10.02 5.67
CA GLU A 28 -5.04 -10.92 4.75
C GLU A 28 -4.05 -12.01 4.32
N PHE A 29 -4.60 -13.18 3.99
CA PHE A 29 -3.82 -14.29 3.49
C PHE A 29 -4.37 -14.80 2.15
N LYS A 30 -3.50 -15.46 1.39
CA LYS A 30 -3.83 -16.15 0.15
C LYS A 30 -3.02 -17.43 0.05
N THR A 31 -3.70 -18.55 -0.13
CA THR A 31 -3.08 -19.87 -0.35
C THR A 31 -3.01 -20.18 -1.84
N CYS A 32 -2.29 -21.24 -2.22
CA CYS A 32 -2.21 -21.71 -3.60
C CYS A 32 -3.57 -22.16 -4.18
N VAL A 33 -4.54 -22.50 -3.33
CA VAL A 33 -5.89 -22.92 -3.74
C VAL A 33 -6.89 -21.77 -3.79
N MET A 34 -6.52 -20.57 -3.34
CA MET A 34 -7.41 -19.41 -3.28
C MET A 34 -7.16 -18.45 -4.45
N SER A 35 -8.24 -17.99 -5.08
CA SER A 35 -8.18 -16.96 -6.13
C SER A 35 -8.09 -15.54 -5.55
N SER A 36 -8.64 -15.31 -4.36
CA SER A 36 -8.72 -14.01 -3.69
C SER A 36 -7.97 -13.97 -2.35
N TRP A 37 -7.68 -12.74 -1.89
CA TRP A 37 -7.22 -12.49 -0.53
C TRP A 37 -8.40 -12.62 0.43
N SER A 38 -8.17 -13.23 1.60
CA SER A 38 -9.18 -13.35 2.65
C SER A 38 -8.65 -12.81 3.96
N GLN A 39 -9.56 -12.25 4.76
CA GLN A 39 -9.22 -11.74 6.08
C GLN A 39 -8.71 -12.87 6.96
N LEU A 40 -7.61 -12.61 7.66
CA LEU A 40 -7.10 -13.49 8.68
C LEU A 40 -8.06 -13.43 9.87
N VAL A 41 -8.78 -14.52 10.13
CA VAL A 41 -9.79 -14.56 11.19
C VAL A 41 -9.22 -15.09 12.49
N TRP A 42 -8.31 -16.05 12.42
CA TRP A 42 -7.72 -16.77 13.56
C TRP A 42 -6.27 -17.08 13.18
N ALA A 43 -5.31 -16.38 13.78
CA ALA A 43 -3.90 -16.64 13.48
C ALA A 43 -3.06 -16.76 14.75
N SER A 44 -2.54 -17.96 14.94
CA SER A 44 -1.44 -18.25 15.86
C SER A 44 -0.07 -18.09 15.19
N CYS A 45 0.03 -18.05 13.86
CA CYS A 45 1.31 -18.02 13.15
C CYS A 45 1.23 -17.52 11.69
N PHE A 46 2.38 -17.17 11.12
CA PHE A 46 2.61 -16.97 9.69
C PHE A 46 3.22 -18.26 9.11
N ASP A 47 2.49 -18.97 8.23
CA ASP A 47 3.00 -20.16 7.55
C ASP A 47 3.95 -19.76 6.40
N PRO A 48 5.17 -20.33 6.30
CA PRO A 48 6.09 -20.04 5.20
C PRO A 48 5.54 -20.26 3.79
N ASN A 49 4.53 -21.11 3.62
CA ASN A 49 3.94 -21.50 2.34
C ASN A 49 2.68 -20.69 1.99
N VAL A 50 2.23 -19.80 2.86
CA VAL A 50 1.03 -18.98 2.66
C VAL A 50 1.45 -17.54 2.39
N GLN A 51 0.83 -16.89 1.41
CA GLN A 51 1.08 -15.48 1.19
C GLN A 51 0.31 -14.66 2.21
N TYR A 52 0.96 -13.70 2.84
CA TYR A 52 0.33 -12.74 3.75
C TYR A 52 0.59 -11.32 3.27
N ARG A 53 -0.34 -10.43 3.59
CA ARG A 53 -0.18 -8.99 3.43
C ARG A 53 -0.92 -8.24 4.54
N LEU A 54 -0.55 -6.99 4.76
CA LEU A 54 -1.43 -6.07 5.48
C LEU A 54 -2.65 -5.78 4.61
N LYS A 55 -3.83 -5.73 5.23
CA LYS A 55 -5.07 -5.31 4.59
C LYS A 55 -4.84 -3.94 3.96
N PRO A 56 -5.11 -3.76 2.65
CA PRO A 56 -4.99 -2.46 2.02
C PRO A 56 -5.88 -1.47 2.79
N ARG A 57 -5.28 -0.39 3.28
CA ARG A 57 -6.01 0.76 3.80
C ARG A 57 -6.44 1.61 2.62
N PHE A 58 -7.60 2.25 2.73
CA PHE A 58 -8.11 3.15 1.71
C PHE A 58 -8.43 4.50 2.34
N ILE A 59 -8.27 5.56 1.55
CA ILE A 59 -8.81 6.88 1.82
C ILE A 59 -10.00 7.11 0.91
N ASP A 60 -11.00 7.83 1.41
CA ASP A 60 -12.12 8.28 0.57
C ASP A 60 -11.77 9.63 -0.06
N ILE A 61 -11.85 9.70 -1.38
CA ILE A 61 -11.72 10.94 -2.14
C ILE A 61 -12.96 11.03 -3.03
N ASN A 62 -13.89 11.92 -2.66
CA ASN A 62 -15.14 12.15 -3.40
C ASN A 62 -15.95 10.86 -3.65
N GLY A 63 -16.03 9.96 -2.66
CA GLY A 63 -16.73 8.67 -2.80
C GLY A 63 -15.95 7.59 -3.54
N HIS A 64 -14.71 7.87 -3.95
CA HIS A 64 -13.79 6.87 -4.51
C HIS A 64 -12.85 6.33 -3.43
N GLN A 65 -12.81 5.01 -3.29
CA GLN A 65 -11.88 4.32 -2.39
C GLN A 65 -10.50 4.21 -3.03
N VAL A 66 -9.58 5.08 -2.61
CA VAL A 66 -8.20 5.13 -3.13
C VAL A 66 -7.28 4.42 -2.15
N PRO A 67 -6.43 3.46 -2.59
CA PRO A 67 -5.46 2.82 -1.70
C PRO A 67 -4.62 3.86 -0.96
N GLU A 68 -4.35 3.64 0.32
CA GLU A 68 -3.67 4.62 1.16
C GLU A 68 -2.26 4.89 0.61
N PRO A 69 -1.96 6.15 0.26
CA PRO A 69 -0.65 6.52 -0.23
C PRO A 69 0.43 6.39 0.84
N VAL A 70 1.68 6.23 0.42
CA VAL A 70 2.84 6.11 1.30
C VAL A 70 2.95 7.34 2.22
N ARG A 71 3.25 7.10 3.50
CA ARG A 71 3.38 8.13 4.56
C ARG A 71 4.79 8.23 5.15
N VAL A 72 5.70 7.37 4.70
CA VAL A 72 7.08 7.30 5.18
C VAL A 72 8.04 7.43 4.02
N GLN A 73 9.25 7.91 4.30
CA GLN A 73 10.29 8.06 3.31
C GLN A 73 10.61 6.72 2.62
N LEU A 74 10.76 6.73 1.30
CA LEU A 74 11.20 5.57 0.53
C LEU A 74 12.73 5.46 0.52
N GLY A 75 13.23 4.27 0.19
CA GLY A 75 14.67 4.05 0.00
C GLY A 75 15.21 4.79 -1.23
N TYR A 76 16.47 5.21 -1.16
CA TYR A 76 17.15 5.80 -2.32
C TYR A 76 17.14 4.83 -3.51
N GLY A 77 16.70 5.34 -4.65
CA GLY A 77 16.57 4.61 -5.91
C GLY A 77 15.28 3.78 -6.07
N THR A 78 14.39 3.77 -5.08
CA THR A 78 13.08 3.09 -5.18
C THR A 78 12.20 3.78 -6.21
N TRP A 79 11.60 3.01 -7.13
CA TRP A 79 10.59 3.54 -8.05
C TRP A 79 9.23 3.64 -7.37
N PHE A 80 8.55 4.76 -7.59
CA PHE A 80 7.19 5.00 -7.11
C PHE A 80 6.34 5.66 -8.21
N TYR A 81 5.04 5.76 -7.93
CA TYR A 81 4.03 6.28 -8.83
C TYR A 81 3.28 7.42 -8.15
N VAL A 82 2.98 8.48 -8.89
CA VAL A 82 2.13 9.59 -8.43
C VAL A 82 0.98 9.79 -9.39
N PRO A 83 -0.20 10.25 -8.92
CA PRO A 83 -1.27 10.66 -9.80
C PRO A 83 -0.83 11.82 -10.69
N SER A 84 -1.26 11.79 -11.94
CA SER A 84 -0.95 12.82 -12.94
C SER A 84 -2.18 13.02 -13.81
N THR A 85 -2.67 14.26 -13.85
CA THR A 85 -3.86 14.65 -14.63
C THR A 85 -3.49 15.18 -16.01
N ASP A 86 -2.21 15.28 -16.31
CA ASP A 86 -1.62 15.87 -17.51
C ASP A 86 -1.05 14.84 -18.50
N CYS A 87 -1.15 13.53 -18.19
CA CYS A 87 -0.74 12.45 -19.09
C CYS A 87 -1.87 11.43 -19.35
N VAL A 88 -1.75 10.69 -20.47
CA VAL A 88 -2.73 9.67 -20.89
C VAL A 88 -2.72 8.47 -19.96
N GLU A 89 -1.54 8.14 -19.41
CA GLU A 89 -1.34 7.04 -18.46
C GLU A 89 -1.95 7.31 -17.09
N MET A 90 -2.41 8.55 -16.84
CA MET A 90 -3.02 9.00 -15.58
C MET A 90 -2.10 8.85 -14.36
N MET A 91 -0.79 8.70 -14.57
CA MET A 91 0.20 8.55 -13.52
C MET A 91 1.60 8.88 -14.06
N ALA A 92 2.48 9.31 -13.17
CA ALA A 92 3.91 9.45 -13.47
C ALA A 92 4.72 8.44 -12.64
N LYS A 93 5.71 7.82 -13.28
CA LYS A 93 6.65 6.90 -12.62
C LYS A 93 7.96 7.64 -12.33
N ILE A 94 8.33 7.74 -11.06
CA ILE A 94 9.44 8.56 -10.57
C ILE A 94 10.37 7.70 -9.73
N LYS A 95 11.68 7.99 -9.79
CA LYS A 95 12.68 7.34 -8.95
C LYS A 95 12.94 8.20 -7.72
N TRP A 96 12.86 7.62 -6.54
CA TRP A 96 13.16 8.31 -5.29
C TRP A 96 14.66 8.65 -5.22
N THR A 97 14.98 9.93 -5.24
CA THR A 97 16.34 10.48 -5.12
C THR A 97 16.57 11.16 -3.78
N GLY A 98 15.52 11.39 -3.00
CA GLY A 98 15.57 12.19 -1.76
C GLY A 98 15.70 13.69 -2.01
N ASP A 99 15.37 14.15 -3.22
CA ASP A 99 15.32 15.58 -3.55
C ASP A 99 14.03 16.26 -3.04
N GLU A 100 13.97 17.57 -3.23
CA GLU A 100 12.83 18.39 -2.81
C GLU A 100 11.50 17.98 -3.46
N TYR A 101 11.53 17.41 -4.67
CA TYR A 101 10.35 16.93 -5.37
C TYR A 101 9.82 15.65 -4.73
N CYS A 102 10.71 14.70 -4.39
CA CYS A 102 10.37 13.49 -3.65
C CYS A 102 9.70 13.83 -2.31
N GLU A 103 10.29 14.77 -1.57
CA GLU A 103 9.74 15.24 -0.30
C GLU A 103 8.40 15.96 -0.48
N HIS A 104 8.25 16.75 -1.55
CA HIS A 104 6.97 17.38 -1.88
C HIS A 104 5.88 16.32 -2.13
N TYR A 105 6.14 15.30 -2.96
CA TYR A 105 5.16 14.25 -3.23
C TYR A 105 4.77 13.47 -1.98
N LEU A 106 5.72 13.22 -1.09
CA LEU A 106 5.48 12.52 0.18
C LEU A 106 4.56 13.34 1.08
N ARG A 107 4.86 14.64 1.27
CA ARG A 107 4.03 15.56 2.07
C ARG A 107 2.64 15.78 1.49
N SER A 108 2.53 15.84 0.16
CA SER A 108 1.24 15.93 -0.53
C SER A 108 0.42 14.64 -0.39
N GLY A 109 1.03 13.54 0.08
CA GLY A 109 0.34 12.29 0.33
C GLY A 109 -0.14 11.63 -0.96
N ILE A 110 0.63 11.72 -2.04
CA ILE A 110 0.20 11.20 -3.37
C ILE A 110 1.08 10.05 -3.89
N ILE A 111 2.07 9.60 -3.11
CA ILE A 111 3.00 8.53 -3.50
C ILE A 111 2.34 7.16 -3.36
N HIS A 112 2.46 6.34 -4.40
CA HIS A 112 2.00 4.95 -4.44
C HIS A 112 3.12 4.00 -4.89
N THR A 113 3.15 2.78 -4.34
CA THR A 113 4.12 1.74 -4.71
C THR A 113 3.69 0.90 -5.92
N ASN A 114 2.45 1.08 -6.40
CA ASN A 114 1.94 0.43 -7.59
C ASN A 114 1.15 1.41 -8.46
N SER A 115 1.16 1.19 -9.78
CA SER A 115 0.52 2.09 -10.74
C SER A 115 -1.00 2.13 -10.64
N ALA A 116 -1.65 0.99 -10.34
CA ALA A 116 -3.12 0.93 -10.24
C ALA A 116 -3.66 1.84 -9.13
N ALA A 117 -2.96 1.94 -8.00
CA ALA A 117 -3.30 2.85 -6.91
C ALA A 117 -3.13 4.33 -7.31
N ALA A 118 -2.07 4.67 -8.05
CA ALA A 118 -1.88 6.02 -8.58
C ALA A 118 -2.97 6.40 -9.58
N ILE A 119 -3.34 5.51 -10.50
CA ILE A 119 -4.44 5.72 -11.46
C ILE A 119 -5.77 5.91 -10.72
N CYS A 120 -6.05 5.08 -9.70
CA CYS A 120 -7.25 5.21 -8.87
C CYS A 120 -7.30 6.59 -8.18
N HIS A 121 -6.16 7.07 -7.67
CA HIS A 121 -6.04 8.40 -7.11
C HIS A 121 -6.32 9.48 -8.17
N THR A 122 -5.75 9.38 -9.38
CA THR A 122 -6.04 10.32 -10.47
C THR A 122 -7.51 10.35 -10.86
N ILE A 123 -8.17 9.19 -10.97
CA ILE A 123 -9.62 9.11 -11.25
C ILE A 123 -10.40 9.85 -10.16
N ALA A 124 -10.05 9.62 -8.89
CA ALA A 124 -10.69 10.30 -7.78
C ALA A 124 -10.48 11.83 -7.82
N LEU A 125 -9.28 12.30 -8.19
CA LEU A 125 -9.02 13.74 -8.35
C LEU A 125 -9.80 14.34 -9.54
N LEU A 126 -9.84 13.64 -10.67
CA LEU A 126 -10.58 14.09 -11.85
C LEU A 126 -12.09 14.13 -11.62
N SER A 127 -12.62 13.30 -10.71
CA SER A 127 -14.04 13.30 -10.34
C SER A 127 -14.55 14.67 -9.83
N PHE A 128 -13.68 15.54 -9.33
CA PHE A 128 -14.04 16.91 -8.96
C PHE A 128 -14.28 17.83 -10.16
N THR A 129 -13.79 17.45 -11.34
CA THR A 129 -13.83 18.27 -12.57
C THR A 129 -14.68 17.66 -13.68
N GLN A 130 -14.95 16.36 -13.63
CA GLN A 130 -15.84 15.67 -14.55
C GLN A 130 -17.29 16.10 -14.24
N LYS A 131 -18.01 16.52 -15.29
CA LYS A 131 -19.43 16.88 -15.24
C LYS A 131 -20.26 15.82 -15.95
#